data_AF-G3T7T7-F1
#
_entry.id   AF-G3T7T7-F1
#
_cell.length_a   1.000
_cell.length_b   1.000
_cell.length_c   1.000
_cell.angle_alpha   90.00
_cell.angle_beta   90.00
_cell.angle_gamma   90.00
#
_symmetry.space_group_name_H-M   'P 1'
#
loop_
_entity.id
_entity.type
_entity.pdbx_description
1 polymer ?
#
loop_
_entity_poly.entity_id
_entity_poly.type
_entity_poly.pdbx_seq_one_letter_code
_entity_poly.pdbx_strand_id
1 'polypeptide(L)'
;LGFRHQLLASSAMCGPRAWAACEGSARGCAEQGTVLLLLVYLAYLALGTGVFWALEGRLEWNSSRNFQSDKWALLRNFTCLDGPALDSLIRGIVQAYKSGTLVLGNTTSMERWELVGSFFFSVSTITTIGYGNLSPQTLAGRVFCIFFALVGIPLNLVVLNRLGHHMLQGMHHCALRLGGALQDLDKARWLAGCGALFSGLLLFLLLPPLLFSYMECWNYMEGFYFAFITLSTVGFGDYMIG
;
A
#
# COMPACT_ATOMS: atom_id res chain seq x y z
N LEU A 1 40.99 -35.12 9.80
CA LEU A 1 39.90 -36.12 9.61
C LEU A 1 39.26 -36.40 10.98
N GLY A 2 38.35 -35.64 11.58
CA GLY A 2 37.51 -34.53 11.12
C GLY A 2 36.02 -34.81 11.38
N PHE A 3 35.58 -34.76 12.64
CA PHE A 3 34.18 -34.62 13.12
C PHE A 3 33.11 -35.65 12.66
N ARG A 4 32.91 -36.73 13.43
CA ARG A 4 31.65 -37.50 13.38
C ARG A 4 31.28 -38.32 14.63
N HIS A 5 31.73 -37.94 15.82
CA HIS A 5 31.39 -38.67 17.06
C HIS A 5 31.07 -37.71 18.21
N GLN A 6 29.87 -37.14 18.24
CA GLN A 6 29.32 -36.52 19.46
C GLN A 6 27.78 -36.36 19.47
N LEU A 7 27.02 -37.25 18.81
CA LEU A 7 25.55 -37.14 18.70
C LEU A 7 24.74 -38.30 19.30
N LEU A 8 25.32 -39.17 20.14
CA LEU A 8 24.62 -40.37 20.64
C LEU A 8 24.69 -40.58 22.16
N ALA A 9 24.58 -39.51 22.94
CA ALA A 9 24.47 -39.64 24.39
C ALA A 9 23.54 -38.57 25.01
N SER A 10 22.28 -38.54 24.59
CA SER A 10 21.16 -38.11 25.46
C SER A 10 19.82 -38.48 24.81
N SER A 11 19.60 -39.77 24.56
CA SER A 11 18.26 -40.32 24.33
C SER A 11 17.76 -40.93 25.65
N ALA A 12 17.62 -40.09 26.67
CA ALA A 12 16.83 -40.44 27.85
C ALA A 12 15.38 -40.61 27.40
N MET A 13 14.83 -41.79 27.69
CA MET A 13 13.50 -42.25 27.31
C MET A 13 12.41 -41.25 27.71
N CYS A 14 11.98 -40.38 26.79
CA CYS A 14 10.69 -39.70 26.89
C CYS A 14 9.62 -40.70 26.46
N GLY A 15 8.80 -41.16 27.42
CA GLY A 15 7.66 -42.02 27.11
C GLY A 15 6.63 -41.31 26.21
N PRO A 16 5.81 -42.05 25.43
CA PRO A 16 4.84 -41.48 24.48
C PRO A 16 3.85 -40.47 25.11
N ARG A 17 3.62 -40.55 26.42
CA ARG A 17 2.80 -39.57 27.18
C ARG A 17 3.48 -38.19 27.36
N ALA A 18 4.80 -38.14 27.42
CA ALA A 18 5.54 -36.87 27.58
C ALA A 18 5.57 -36.06 26.27
N TRP A 19 5.63 -36.75 25.12
CA TRP A 19 5.53 -36.13 23.79
C TRP A 19 4.14 -35.49 23.57
N ALA A 20 3.06 -36.21 23.86
CA ALA A 20 1.69 -35.71 23.70
C ALA A 20 1.36 -34.52 24.62
N ALA A 21 1.93 -34.48 25.84
CA ALA A 21 1.75 -33.37 26.77
C ALA A 21 2.49 -32.10 26.32
N CYS A 22 3.70 -32.24 25.75
CA CYS A 22 4.46 -31.12 25.18
C CYS A 22 3.79 -30.57 23.91
N GLU A 23 3.27 -31.43 23.02
CA GLU A 23 2.47 -31.01 21.86
C GLU A 23 1.15 -30.33 22.26
N GLY A 24 0.47 -30.84 23.28
CA GLY A 24 -0.77 -30.22 23.80
C GLY A 24 -0.52 -28.85 24.45
N SER A 25 0.57 -28.70 25.21
CA SER A 25 0.96 -27.42 25.82
C SER A 25 1.49 -26.40 24.79
N ALA A 26 2.21 -26.86 23.77
CA ALA A 26 2.67 -26.00 22.67
C ALA A 26 1.52 -25.55 21.78
N ARG A 27 0.53 -26.42 21.50
CA ARG A 27 -0.71 -26.04 20.80
C ARG A 27 -1.55 -25.06 21.61
N GLY A 28 -1.75 -25.29 22.91
CA GLY A 28 -2.49 -24.36 23.77
C GLY A 28 -1.84 -22.98 23.90
N CYS A 29 -0.50 -22.92 23.97
CA CYS A 29 0.25 -21.66 24.03
C CYS A 29 0.25 -20.91 22.68
N ALA A 30 0.33 -21.64 21.56
CA ALA A 30 0.22 -21.07 20.21
C ALA A 30 -1.20 -20.56 19.90
N GLU A 31 -2.24 -21.28 20.35
CA GLU A 31 -3.64 -20.82 20.23
C GLU A 31 -3.90 -19.58 21.09
N GLN A 32 -3.39 -19.54 22.34
CA GLN A 32 -3.50 -18.36 23.20
C GLN A 32 -2.76 -17.14 22.62
N GLY A 33 -1.58 -17.33 22.05
CA GLY A 33 -0.86 -16.27 21.35
C GLY A 33 -1.61 -15.73 20.12
N THR A 34 -2.29 -16.62 19.39
CA THR A 34 -3.11 -16.25 18.22
C THR A 34 -4.34 -15.45 18.64
N VAL A 35 -5.02 -15.85 19.72
CA VAL A 35 -6.18 -15.11 20.26
C VAL A 35 -5.76 -13.73 20.74
N LEU A 36 -4.63 -13.61 21.45
CA LEU A 36 -4.10 -12.32 21.89
C LEU A 36 -3.78 -11.40 20.70
N LEU A 37 -3.15 -11.94 19.64
CA LEU A 37 -2.84 -11.19 18.42
C LEU A 37 -4.12 -10.67 17.73
N LEU A 38 -5.15 -11.52 17.63
CA LEU A 38 -6.44 -11.13 17.07
C LEU A 38 -7.11 -10.03 17.90
N LEU A 39 -7.07 -10.12 19.23
CA LEU A 39 -7.63 -9.09 20.11
C LEU A 39 -6.91 -7.74 19.94
N VAL A 40 -5.58 -7.74 19.87
CA VAL A 40 -4.79 -6.52 19.61
C VAL A 40 -5.12 -5.94 18.24
N TYR A 41 -5.25 -6.78 17.20
CA TYR A 41 -5.62 -6.34 15.86
C TYR A 41 -7.03 -5.72 15.81
N LEU A 42 -8.01 -6.35 16.46
CA LEU A 42 -9.38 -5.82 16.56
C LEU A 42 -9.41 -4.49 17.32
N ALA A 43 -8.64 -4.38 18.41
CA ALA A 43 -8.52 -3.12 19.15
C ALA A 43 -7.90 -2.00 18.31
N TYR A 44 -6.89 -2.31 17.51
CA TYR A 44 -6.27 -1.35 16.58
C TYR A 44 -7.26 -0.87 15.51
N LEU A 45 -8.03 -1.79 14.92
CA LEU A 45 -9.09 -1.43 13.96
C LEU A 45 -10.16 -0.55 14.61
N ALA A 46 -10.63 -0.91 15.81
CA ALA A 46 -11.65 -0.13 16.52
C ALA A 46 -11.16 1.30 16.85
N LEU A 47 -9.88 1.44 17.23
CA LEU A 47 -9.25 2.75 17.43
C LEU A 47 -9.23 3.56 16.13
N GLY A 48 -8.79 2.95 15.02
CA GLY A 48 -8.81 3.59 13.71
C GLY A 48 -10.21 4.03 13.28
N THR A 49 -11.21 3.16 13.44
CA THR A 49 -12.62 3.49 13.16
C THR A 49 -13.10 4.69 13.98
N GLY A 50 -12.82 4.71 15.28
CA GLY A 50 -13.21 5.83 16.15
C GLY A 50 -12.58 7.16 15.73
N VAL A 51 -11.29 7.14 15.37
CA VAL A 51 -10.56 8.35 14.93
C VAL A 51 -11.08 8.85 13.58
N PHE A 52 -11.20 7.99 12.56
CA PHE A 52 -11.72 8.41 11.25
C PHE A 52 -13.17 8.88 11.33
N TRP A 53 -14.01 8.21 12.11
CA TRP A 53 -15.40 8.64 12.30
C TRP A 53 -15.48 10.04 12.95
N ALA A 54 -14.60 10.33 13.90
CA ALA A 54 -14.56 11.63 14.57
C ALA A 54 -14.02 12.75 13.67
N LEU A 55 -12.97 12.47 12.89
CA LEU A 55 -12.30 13.46 12.04
C LEU A 55 -13.08 13.71 10.73
N GLU A 56 -13.45 12.65 10.03
CA GLU A 56 -14.04 12.73 8.68
C GLU A 56 -15.57 12.72 8.70
N GLY A 57 -16.20 12.07 9.67
CA GLY A 57 -17.66 11.90 9.70
C GLY A 57 -18.43 13.22 9.74
N ARG A 58 -17.85 14.26 10.38
CA ARG A 58 -18.47 15.60 10.41
C ARG A 58 -18.29 16.36 9.09
N LEU A 59 -17.19 16.11 8.38
CA LEU A 59 -16.91 16.73 7.08
C LEU A 59 -17.84 16.18 6.00
N GLU A 60 -18.03 14.85 5.95
CA GLU A 60 -18.92 14.19 4.98
C GLU A 60 -20.37 14.69 5.08
N TRP A 61 -20.89 14.80 6.31
CA TRP A 61 -22.25 15.29 6.55
C TRP A 61 -22.45 16.73 6.06
N ASN A 62 -21.49 17.62 6.34
CA ASN A 62 -21.56 19.00 5.89
C ASN A 62 -21.47 19.12 4.37
N SER A 63 -20.55 18.38 3.74
CA SER A 63 -20.39 18.36 2.28
C SER A 63 -21.66 17.87 1.58
N SER A 64 -22.26 16.78 2.07
CA SER A 64 -23.52 16.25 1.54
C SER A 64 -24.67 17.24 1.65
N ARG A 65 -24.77 17.96 2.78
CA ARG A 65 -25.80 18.97 2.98
C ARG A 65 -25.58 20.20 2.10
N ASN A 66 -24.34 20.63 1.91
CA ASN A 66 -23.98 21.73 1.01
C ASN A 66 -24.35 21.37 -0.43
N PHE A 67 -23.99 20.17 -0.90
CA PHE A 67 -24.36 19.70 -2.24
C PHE A 67 -25.88 19.66 -2.46
N GLN A 68 -26.64 19.16 -1.49
CA GLN A 68 -28.10 19.19 -1.58
C GLN A 68 -28.65 20.63 -1.58
N SER A 69 -28.09 21.51 -0.76
CA SER A 69 -28.44 22.93 -0.74
C SER A 69 -28.19 23.59 -2.10
N ASP A 70 -27.05 23.33 -2.72
CA ASP A 70 -26.68 23.88 -4.03
C ASP A 70 -27.59 23.35 -5.13
N LYS A 71 -27.92 22.04 -5.10
CA LYS A 71 -28.94 21.44 -5.99
C LYS A 71 -30.28 22.15 -5.86
N TRP A 72 -30.77 22.36 -4.63
CA TRP A 72 -32.05 23.04 -4.39
C TRP A 72 -32.02 24.52 -4.75
N ALA A 73 -30.90 25.20 -4.54
CA ALA A 73 -30.71 26.59 -4.97
C ALA A 73 -30.79 26.71 -6.49
N LEU A 74 -30.18 25.78 -7.22
CA LEU A 74 -30.20 25.74 -8.68
C LEU A 74 -31.61 25.47 -9.23
N LEU A 75 -32.35 24.53 -8.65
CA LEU A 75 -33.76 24.27 -9.00
C LEU A 75 -34.69 25.46 -8.69
N ARG A 76 -34.39 26.24 -7.65
CA ARG A 76 -35.16 27.45 -7.32
C ARG A 76 -34.86 28.60 -8.27
N ASN A 77 -33.62 28.74 -8.71
CA ASN A 77 -33.19 29.81 -9.61
C ASN A 77 -33.61 29.56 -11.07
N PHE A 78 -33.66 28.29 -11.47
CA PHE A 78 -34.07 27.88 -12.81
C PHE A 78 -35.35 27.03 -12.75
N THR A 79 -36.51 27.71 -12.74
CA THR A 79 -37.83 27.05 -12.68
C THR A 79 -38.17 26.22 -13.93
N CYS A 80 -37.43 26.42 -15.04
CA CYS A 80 -37.52 25.61 -16.25
C CYS A 80 -36.73 24.29 -16.18
N LEU A 81 -35.99 24.06 -15.09
CA LEU A 81 -35.17 22.86 -14.91
C LEU A 81 -35.91 21.84 -14.05
N ASP A 82 -36.37 20.77 -14.67
CA ASP A 82 -37.03 19.67 -13.98
C ASP A 82 -36.05 18.87 -13.11
N GLY A 83 -36.43 18.59 -11.86
CA GLY A 83 -35.63 17.81 -10.91
C GLY A 83 -35.12 16.47 -11.48
N PRO A 84 -35.98 15.63 -12.12
CA PRO A 84 -35.56 14.39 -12.75
C PRO A 84 -34.56 14.57 -13.89
N ALA A 85 -34.68 15.66 -14.67
CA ALA A 85 -33.75 15.96 -15.76
C ALA A 85 -32.36 16.35 -15.21
N LEU A 86 -32.32 17.15 -14.15
CA LEU A 86 -31.08 17.49 -13.44
C LEU A 86 -30.44 16.24 -12.81
N ASP A 87 -31.23 15.36 -12.20
CA ASP A 87 -30.71 14.10 -11.64
C ASP A 87 -30.17 13.17 -12.73
N SER A 88 -30.80 13.13 -13.91
CA SER A 88 -30.28 12.40 -15.07
C SER A 88 -28.95 12.98 -15.57
N LEU A 89 -28.81 14.30 -15.60
CA LEU A 89 -27.57 14.97 -15.96
C LEU A 89 -26.46 14.67 -14.96
N ILE A 90 -26.73 14.79 -13.65
CA ILE A 90 -25.77 14.48 -12.58
C ILE A 90 -25.32 13.01 -12.70
N ARG A 91 -26.26 12.07 -12.91
CA ARG A 91 -25.91 10.66 -13.14
C ARG A 91 -25.04 10.48 -14.38
N GLY A 92 -25.34 11.19 -15.46
CA GLY A 92 -24.53 11.19 -16.68
C GLY A 92 -23.10 11.69 -16.43
N ILE A 93 -22.94 12.78 -15.68
CA ILE A 93 -21.64 13.34 -15.30
C ILE A 93 -20.86 12.37 -14.41
N VAL A 94 -21.50 11.78 -13.39
CA VAL A 94 -20.89 10.76 -12.52
C VAL A 94 -20.45 9.54 -13.32
N GLN A 95 -21.28 9.11 -14.29
CA GLN A 95 -20.95 7.98 -15.15
C GLN A 95 -19.77 8.31 -16.09
N ALA A 96 -19.75 9.50 -16.68
CA ALA A 96 -18.66 9.98 -17.52
C ALA A 96 -17.33 10.11 -16.74
N TYR A 97 -17.40 10.57 -15.50
CA TYR A 97 -16.26 10.60 -14.58
C TYR A 97 -15.73 9.18 -14.33
N LYS A 98 -16.61 8.24 -13.98
CA LYS A 98 -16.24 6.83 -13.74
C LYS A 98 -15.67 6.12 -14.97
N SER A 99 -16.03 6.54 -16.18
CA SER A 99 -15.47 5.98 -17.42
C SER A 99 -14.13 6.62 -17.82
N GLY A 100 -13.56 7.53 -17.02
CA GLY A 100 -12.30 8.22 -17.30
C GLY A 100 -12.44 9.34 -18.34
N THR A 101 -13.67 9.72 -18.69
CA THR A 101 -13.99 10.82 -19.61
C THR A 101 -14.36 12.05 -18.80
N LEU A 102 -13.36 12.77 -18.29
CA LEU A 102 -13.61 14.03 -17.58
C LEU A 102 -13.96 15.13 -18.59
N VAL A 103 -15.21 15.62 -18.52
CA VAL A 103 -15.78 16.60 -19.47
C VAL A 103 -15.29 18.04 -19.22
N LEU A 104 -14.64 18.31 -18.08
CA LEU A 104 -14.41 19.68 -17.58
C LEU A 104 -12.96 20.17 -17.50
N GLY A 105 -11.97 19.51 -18.12
CA GLY A 105 -10.62 20.07 -18.11
C GLY A 105 -9.59 19.36 -18.97
N ASN A 106 -8.50 20.10 -19.25
CA ASN A 106 -7.27 19.63 -19.89
C ASN A 106 -6.55 18.63 -18.97
N THR A 107 -7.07 17.41 -18.85
CA THR A 107 -6.48 16.36 -18.01
C THR A 107 -5.30 15.67 -18.68
N THR A 108 -4.36 15.27 -17.84
CA THR A 108 -3.01 14.80 -18.14
C THR A 108 -2.96 13.34 -18.61
N SER A 109 -1.85 12.97 -19.25
CA SER A 109 -1.68 11.70 -20.01
C SER A 109 -1.75 10.42 -19.18
N MET A 110 -1.62 10.50 -17.85
CA MET A 110 -1.62 9.33 -16.95
C MET A 110 -3.02 8.88 -16.52
N GLU A 111 -4.03 9.75 -16.59
CA GLU A 111 -5.42 9.45 -16.19
C GLU A 111 -6.30 8.93 -17.34
N ARG A 112 -5.72 8.74 -18.52
CA ARG A 112 -6.41 8.27 -19.73
C ARG A 112 -5.84 6.94 -20.19
N TRP A 113 -6.63 6.21 -20.99
CA TRP A 113 -6.17 5.02 -21.72
C TRP A 113 -5.24 5.40 -22.89
N GLU A 114 -4.20 6.18 -22.59
CA GLU A 114 -3.05 6.44 -23.46
C GLU A 114 -1.90 5.48 -23.09
N LEU A 115 -0.80 5.48 -23.85
CA LEU A 115 0.31 4.55 -23.60
C LEU A 115 0.88 4.69 -22.18
N VAL A 116 1.07 5.92 -21.72
CA VAL A 116 1.63 6.23 -20.39
C VAL A 116 0.66 5.84 -19.28
N GLY A 117 -0.62 6.24 -19.38
CA GLY A 117 -1.65 5.84 -18.41
C GLY A 117 -1.89 4.33 -18.38
N SER A 118 -1.83 3.64 -19.53
CA SER A 118 -1.96 2.17 -19.59
C SER A 118 -0.76 1.46 -18.94
N PHE A 119 0.45 1.99 -19.12
CA PHE A 119 1.64 1.49 -18.44
C PHE A 119 1.53 1.69 -16.92
N PHE A 120 1.11 2.88 -16.47
CA PHE A 120 0.91 3.19 -15.05
C PHE A 120 -0.18 2.30 -14.41
N PHE A 121 -1.30 2.08 -15.10
CA PHE A 121 -2.32 1.11 -14.70
C PHE A 121 -1.75 -0.30 -14.56
N SER A 122 -0.92 -0.74 -15.52
CA SER A 122 -0.31 -2.06 -15.48
C SER A 122 0.64 -2.23 -14.30
N VAL A 123 1.52 -1.24 -14.07
CA VAL A 123 2.45 -1.22 -12.93
C VAL A 123 1.68 -1.21 -11.61
N SER A 124 0.73 -0.29 -11.43
CA SER A 124 -0.07 -0.19 -10.20
C SER A 124 -0.90 -1.44 -9.90
N THR A 125 -1.31 -2.18 -10.93
CA THR A 125 -2.02 -3.47 -10.79
C THR A 125 -1.09 -4.57 -10.28
N ILE A 126 0.10 -4.74 -10.87
CA ILE A 126 1.04 -5.80 -10.46
C ILE A 126 1.73 -5.50 -9.12
N THR A 127 1.87 -4.22 -8.76
CA THR A 127 2.38 -3.77 -7.46
C THR A 127 1.31 -3.71 -6.38
N THR A 128 0.07 -4.12 -6.69
CA THR A 128 -1.08 -4.13 -5.78
C THR A 128 -1.39 -2.77 -5.14
N ILE A 129 -0.99 -1.66 -5.78
CA ILE A 129 -1.33 -0.30 -5.34
C ILE A 129 -2.79 0.00 -5.71
N GLY A 130 -3.14 -0.20 -6.99
CA GLY A 130 -4.53 -0.13 -7.46
C GLY A 130 -5.29 1.17 -7.16
N TYR A 131 -4.79 2.34 -7.59
CA TYR A 131 -5.41 3.66 -7.33
C TYR A 131 -6.91 3.80 -7.68
N GLY A 132 -7.46 2.96 -8.56
CA GLY A 132 -8.90 2.90 -8.83
C GLY A 132 -9.45 3.96 -9.80
N ASN A 133 -8.66 4.98 -10.15
CA ASN A 133 -9.08 6.06 -11.07
C ASN A 133 -9.20 5.60 -12.53
N LEU A 134 -8.42 4.60 -12.92
CA LEU A 134 -8.56 3.86 -14.16
C LEU A 134 -8.98 2.42 -13.84
N SER A 135 -10.05 1.95 -14.49
CA SER A 135 -10.51 0.57 -14.34
C SER A 135 -11.11 0.02 -15.64
N PRO A 136 -10.86 -1.26 -15.98
CA PRO A 136 -11.34 -1.85 -17.22
C PRO A 136 -12.87 -1.97 -17.22
N GLN A 137 -13.51 -1.33 -18.19
CA GLN A 137 -14.98 -1.35 -18.33
C GLN A 137 -15.48 -2.48 -19.24
N THR A 138 -14.66 -2.93 -20.19
CA THR A 138 -15.04 -4.00 -21.12
C THR A 138 -14.90 -5.38 -20.46
N LEU A 139 -15.75 -6.33 -20.86
CA LEU A 139 -15.64 -7.72 -20.41
C LEU A 139 -14.26 -8.29 -20.72
N ALA A 140 -13.76 -8.09 -21.95
CA ALA A 140 -12.45 -8.53 -22.37
C ALA A 140 -11.33 -7.93 -21.51
N GLY A 141 -11.39 -6.62 -21.21
CA GLY A 141 -10.41 -5.95 -20.36
C GLY A 141 -10.42 -6.47 -18.92
N ARG A 142 -11.59 -6.75 -18.35
CA ARG A 142 -11.72 -7.34 -17.01
C ARG A 142 -11.15 -8.76 -16.95
N VAL A 143 -11.49 -9.60 -17.93
CA VAL A 143 -10.96 -10.96 -18.02
C VAL A 143 -9.44 -10.94 -18.21
N PHE A 144 -8.92 -10.09 -19.09
CA PHE A 144 -7.48 -9.90 -19.26
C PHE A 144 -6.80 -9.47 -17.96
N CYS A 145 -7.38 -8.48 -17.26
CA CYS A 145 -6.85 -7.98 -15.98
C CYS A 145 -6.74 -9.08 -14.93
N ILE A 146 -7.72 -10.00 -14.84
CA ILE A 146 -7.69 -11.13 -13.92
C ILE A 146 -6.46 -12.02 -14.18
N PHE A 147 -6.25 -12.45 -15.44
CA PHE A 147 -5.10 -13.29 -15.79
C PHE A 147 -3.77 -12.54 -15.66
N PHE A 148 -3.75 -11.26 -16.03
CA PHE A 148 -2.60 -10.39 -15.91
C PHE A 148 -2.16 -10.23 -14.44
N ALA A 149 -3.10 -9.97 -13.53
CA ALA A 149 -2.82 -9.86 -12.10
C ALA A 149 -2.38 -11.20 -11.48
N LEU A 150 -3.00 -12.32 -11.89
CA LEU A 150 -2.68 -13.66 -11.38
C LEU A 150 -1.22 -14.04 -11.63
N VAL A 151 -0.65 -13.65 -12.77
CA VAL A 151 0.77 -13.90 -13.10
C VAL A 151 1.67 -12.76 -12.65
N GLY A 152 1.21 -11.52 -12.80
CA GLY A 152 1.98 -10.31 -12.53
C GLY A 152 2.30 -10.10 -11.05
N ILE A 153 1.36 -10.34 -10.14
CA ILE A 153 1.57 -10.13 -8.70
C ILE A 153 2.64 -11.08 -8.13
N PRO A 154 2.60 -12.42 -8.38
CA PRO A 154 3.68 -13.31 -7.94
C PRO A 154 5.03 -12.96 -8.58
N LEU A 155 5.05 -12.59 -9.86
CA LEU A 155 6.27 -12.17 -10.53
C LEU A 155 6.87 -10.92 -9.89
N ASN A 156 6.04 -9.91 -9.60
CA ASN A 156 6.47 -8.70 -8.90
C ASN A 156 7.03 -9.02 -7.51
N LEU A 157 6.40 -9.94 -6.76
CA LEU A 157 6.91 -10.38 -5.46
C LEU A 157 8.29 -11.05 -5.57
N VAL A 158 8.51 -11.88 -6.59
CA VAL A 158 9.83 -12.51 -6.85
C VAL A 158 10.88 -11.44 -7.18
N VAL A 159 10.54 -10.46 -8.01
CA VAL A 159 11.43 -9.34 -8.35
C VAL A 159 11.77 -8.53 -7.10
N LEU A 160 10.78 -8.17 -6.30
CA LEU A 160 10.99 -7.44 -5.04
C LEU A 160 11.88 -8.22 -4.06
N ASN A 161 11.68 -9.54 -3.93
CA ASN A 161 12.53 -10.38 -3.09
C ASN A 161 13.99 -10.42 -3.59
N ARG A 162 14.19 -10.49 -4.92
CA ARG A 162 15.53 -10.44 -5.53
C ARG A 162 16.20 -9.08 -5.32
N LEU A 163 15.47 -7.99 -5.50
CA LEU A 163 15.96 -6.63 -5.22
C LEU A 163 16.33 -6.49 -3.74
N GLY A 164 15.49 -6.97 -2.83
CA GLY A 164 15.78 -6.98 -1.38
C GLY A 164 17.04 -7.77 -1.03
N HIS A 165 17.26 -8.93 -1.67
CA HIS A 165 18.49 -9.70 -1.51
C HIS A 165 19.73 -8.95 -2.02
N HIS A 166 19.64 -8.27 -3.17
CA HIS A 166 20.75 -7.45 -3.66
C HIS A 166 21.06 -6.28 -2.72
N MET A 167 20.03 -5.62 -2.16
CA MET A 167 20.21 -4.56 -1.16
C MET A 167 20.89 -5.10 0.11
N LEU A 168 20.46 -6.27 0.61
CA LEU A 168 21.05 -6.92 1.77
C LEU A 168 22.51 -7.32 1.52
N GLN A 169 22.82 -7.87 0.34
CA GLN A 169 24.19 -8.19 -0.06
C GLN A 169 25.05 -6.93 -0.14
N GLY A 170 24.53 -5.84 -0.71
CA GLY A 170 25.20 -4.55 -0.74
C GLY A 170 25.53 -4.04 0.65
N MET A 171 24.56 -4.11 1.58
CA MET A 171 24.78 -3.77 3.00
C MET A 171 25.88 -4.63 3.63
N HIS A 172 25.88 -5.94 3.38
CA HIS A 172 26.93 -6.83 3.89
C HIS A 172 28.31 -6.47 3.33
N HIS A 173 28.42 -6.14 2.04
CA HIS A 173 29.68 -5.66 1.45
C HIS A 173 30.15 -4.35 2.08
N CYS A 174 29.24 -3.40 2.33
CA CYS A 174 29.56 -2.15 3.03
C CYS A 174 30.03 -2.41 4.46
N ALA A 175 29.36 -3.31 5.19
CA ALA A 175 29.74 -3.70 6.55
C ALA A 175 31.13 -4.33 6.60
N LEU A 176 31.48 -5.19 5.64
CA LEU A 176 32.82 -5.79 5.55
C LEU A 176 33.90 -4.75 5.26
N ARG A 177 33.65 -3.81 4.33
CA ARG A 177 34.60 -2.72 4.03
C ARG A 177 34.82 -1.82 5.25
N LEU A 178 33.74 -1.48 5.96
CA LEU A 178 33.79 -0.64 7.15
C LEU A 178 34.43 -1.37 8.34
N GLY A 179 34.20 -2.67 8.49
CA GLY A 179 34.82 -3.51 9.51
C GLY A 179 36.34 -3.65 9.33
N GLY A 180 36.83 -3.67 8.09
CA GLY A 180 38.25 -3.60 7.80
C GLY A 180 38.90 -2.28 8.24
N ALA A 181 38.17 -1.17 8.17
CA ALA A 181 38.64 0.14 8.62
C ALA A 181 38.54 0.35 10.14
N LEU A 182 37.48 -0.17 10.78
CA LEU A 182 37.20 0.01 12.21
C LEU A 182 37.79 -1.09 13.10
N GLN A 183 38.38 -2.15 12.53
CA GLN A 183 38.88 -3.35 13.23
C GLN A 183 37.85 -4.08 14.12
N ASP A 184 36.56 -3.72 14.04
CA ASP A 184 35.46 -4.30 14.81
C ASP A 184 34.27 -4.59 13.88
N LEU A 185 34.05 -5.87 13.59
CA LEU A 185 33.06 -6.30 12.59
C LEU A 185 31.62 -6.17 13.10
N ASP A 186 31.38 -6.36 14.39
CA ASP A 186 30.02 -6.32 14.94
C ASP A 186 29.52 -4.88 15.04
N LYS A 187 30.38 -3.94 15.45
CA LYS A 187 30.06 -2.51 15.37
C LYS A 187 29.89 -2.05 13.93
N ALA A 188 30.73 -2.51 13.00
CA ALA A 188 30.61 -2.13 11.58
C ALA A 188 29.31 -2.65 10.93
N ARG A 189 28.87 -3.86 11.28
CA ARG A 189 27.56 -4.39 10.84
C ARG A 189 26.40 -3.57 11.37
N TRP A 190 26.41 -3.23 12.65
CA TRP A 190 25.37 -2.38 13.24
C TRP A 190 25.35 -0.99 12.59
N LEU A 191 26.51 -0.36 12.42
CA LEU A 191 26.62 0.94 11.75
C LEU A 191 26.17 0.90 10.28
N ALA A 192 26.57 -0.13 9.53
CA ALA A 192 26.12 -0.30 8.14
C ALA A 192 24.61 -0.54 8.05
N GLY A 193 24.03 -1.31 8.99
CA GLY A 193 22.59 -1.52 9.09
C GLY A 193 21.84 -0.22 9.41
N CYS A 194 22.26 0.50 10.45
CA CYS A 194 21.67 1.79 10.81
C CYS A 194 21.82 2.82 9.69
N GLY A 195 22.99 2.88 9.04
CA GLY A 195 23.24 3.75 7.90
C GLY A 195 22.36 3.41 6.69
N ALA A 196 22.19 2.13 6.37
CA ALA A 196 21.31 1.68 5.29
C ALA A 196 19.84 1.99 5.59
N LEU A 197 19.39 1.80 6.84
CA LEU A 197 18.04 2.15 7.27
C LEU A 197 17.80 3.66 7.20
N PHE A 198 18.73 4.46 7.72
CA PHE A 198 18.62 5.92 7.69
C PHE A 198 18.67 6.45 6.25
N SER A 199 19.59 5.92 5.43
CA SER A 199 19.68 6.29 4.01
C SER A 199 18.42 5.87 3.24
N GLY A 200 17.86 4.70 3.53
CA GLY A 200 16.60 4.24 2.93
C GLY A 200 15.45 5.15 3.33
N LEU A 201 15.31 5.46 4.62
CA LEU A 201 14.29 6.36 5.14
C LEU A 201 14.40 7.75 4.48
N LEU A 202 15.61 8.32 4.42
CA LEU A 202 15.87 9.61 3.80
C LEU A 202 15.53 9.59 2.30
N LEU A 203 16.01 8.57 1.58
CA LEU A 203 15.79 8.43 0.15
C LEU A 203 14.30 8.27 -0.17
N PHE A 204 13.58 7.42 0.56
CA PHE A 204 12.16 7.13 0.29
C PHE A 204 11.20 8.18 0.85
N LEU A 205 11.57 8.92 1.92
CA LEU A 205 10.69 9.92 2.54
C LEU A 205 10.99 11.39 2.16
N LEU A 206 12.17 11.73 1.64
CA LEU A 206 12.45 13.10 1.19
C LEU A 206 12.43 13.22 -0.33
N LEU A 207 13.05 12.30 -1.06
CA LEU A 207 13.25 12.48 -2.49
C LEU A 207 11.93 12.40 -3.29
N PRO A 208 11.08 11.37 -3.16
CA PRO A 208 9.80 11.32 -3.87
C PRO A 208 8.87 12.48 -3.50
N PRO A 209 8.67 12.83 -2.21
CA PRO A 209 7.80 13.97 -1.85
C PRO A 209 8.26 15.31 -2.41
N LEU A 210 9.58 15.57 -2.42
CA LEU A 210 10.14 16.79 -3.02
C LEU A 210 9.94 16.79 -4.54
N LEU A 211 10.16 15.65 -5.20
CA LEU A 211 9.96 15.53 -6.64
C LEU A 211 8.50 15.78 -7.02
N PHE A 212 7.55 15.15 -6.34
CA PHE A 212 6.12 15.33 -6.63
C PHE A 212 5.63 16.73 -6.26
N SER A 213 6.09 17.29 -5.15
CA SER A 213 5.79 18.68 -4.78
C SER A 213 6.26 19.67 -5.85
N TYR A 214 7.43 19.42 -6.45
CA TYR A 214 7.94 20.26 -7.53
C TYR A 214 7.18 20.07 -8.85
N MET A 215 6.91 18.82 -9.24
CA MET A 215 6.25 18.51 -10.52
C MET A 215 4.77 18.91 -10.53
N GLU A 216 4.04 18.62 -9.46
CA GLU A 216 2.59 18.77 -9.38
C GLU A 216 2.14 20.08 -8.72
N CYS A 217 3.09 20.94 -8.36
CA CYS A 217 2.85 22.14 -7.55
C CYS A 217 2.11 21.87 -6.23
N TRP A 218 2.23 20.65 -5.68
CA TRP A 218 1.67 20.29 -4.39
C TRP A 218 2.50 20.82 -3.23
N ASN A 219 1.89 20.99 -2.07
CA ASN A 219 2.64 21.22 -0.84
C ASN A 219 3.42 19.96 -0.46
N TYR A 220 4.52 20.12 0.30
CA TYR A 220 5.34 18.99 0.74
C TYR A 220 4.55 17.90 1.48
N MET A 221 3.57 18.30 2.30
CA MET A 221 2.72 17.34 3.05
C MET A 221 1.86 16.48 2.13
N GLU A 222 1.37 17.04 1.03
CA GLU A 222 0.56 16.33 0.03
C GLU A 222 1.45 15.37 -0.76
N GLY A 223 2.63 15.82 -1.20
CA GLY A 223 3.63 14.97 -1.84
C GLY A 223 4.12 13.84 -0.93
N PHE A 224 4.27 14.10 0.37
CA PHE A 224 4.64 13.10 1.37
C PHE A 224 3.52 12.08 1.58
N TYR A 225 2.29 12.55 1.74
CA TYR A 225 1.11 11.70 1.86
C TYR A 225 0.97 10.79 0.63
N PHE A 226 1.05 11.35 -0.57
CA PHE A 226 1.00 10.58 -1.82
C PHE A 226 2.11 9.54 -1.92
N ALA A 227 3.36 9.91 -1.62
CA ALA A 227 4.49 8.97 -1.64
C ALA A 227 4.31 7.84 -0.63
N PHE A 228 3.87 8.14 0.59
CA PHE A 228 3.66 7.15 1.64
C PHE A 228 2.53 6.17 1.28
N ILE A 229 1.37 6.68 0.84
CA ILE A 229 0.21 5.86 0.42
C ILE A 229 0.55 4.99 -0.80
N THR A 230 1.40 5.48 -1.69
CA THR A 230 1.89 4.75 -2.86
C THR A 230 2.87 3.63 -2.48
N LEU A 231 3.90 3.95 -1.67
CA LEU A 231 4.94 3.00 -1.28
C LEU A 231 4.43 1.91 -0.32
N SER A 232 3.44 2.24 0.51
CA SER A 232 2.73 1.27 1.36
C SER A 232 1.69 0.45 0.62
N THR A 233 1.55 0.64 -0.70
CA THR A 233 0.59 -0.04 -1.57
C THR A 233 -0.87 0.10 -1.10
N VAL A 234 -1.20 1.21 -0.43
CA VAL A 234 -2.60 1.52 -0.03
C VAL A 234 -3.37 2.10 -1.20
N GLY A 235 -2.77 3.06 -1.91
CA GLY A 235 -3.26 3.56 -3.20
C GLY A 235 -4.68 4.13 -3.20
N PHE A 236 -4.97 5.14 -2.38
CA PHE A 236 -6.32 5.75 -2.33
C PHE A 236 -6.77 6.40 -3.65
N GLY A 237 -5.82 6.92 -4.45
CA GLY A 237 -6.12 7.54 -5.74
C GLY A 237 -6.72 8.95 -5.66
N ASP A 238 -6.72 9.56 -4.48
CA ASP A 238 -7.12 10.94 -4.24
C ASP A 238 -6.12 11.97 -4.80
N TYR A 239 -4.83 11.62 -4.79
CA TYR A 239 -3.75 12.35 -5.46
C TYR A 239 -3.17 11.51 -6.60
N MET A 240 -2.89 12.15 -7.73
CA MET A 240 -2.30 11.51 -8.92
C MET A 240 -1.35 12.46 -9.65
N ILE A 241 -0.30 11.87 -10.24
CA ILE A 241 0.74 12.59 -10.99
C ILE A 241 0.20 12.92 -12.39
N GLY A 242 0.43 14.15 -12.88
CA GLY A 242 -0.08 14.69 -14.13
C GLY A 242 0.97 15.24 -15.09
#